data_AF-A0AAJ6IBT8-F1
#
_entry.id   AF-A0AAJ6IBT8-F1
#
_cell.length_a   1.000
_cell.length_b   1.000
_cell.length_c   1.000
_cell.angle_alpha   90.00
_cell.angle_beta   90.00
_cell.angle_gamma   90.00
#
_symmetry.space_group_name_H-M   'P 1'
#
loop_
_entity.id
_entity.type
_entity.pdbx_description
1 polymer ?
#
loop_
_entity_poly.entity_id
_entity_poly.type
_entity_poly.pdbx_seq_one_letter_code
_entity_poly.pdbx_strand_id
1 'polypeptide(L)'
;MGKVGFDFKASFLFSGVMVLLSEFLLVFFDKDIILINLELILIFLPFYIDVSLLNIIEVRAWIYIFLMYFFSFPTLFLIVSYLLYDHKMLNHPIPKRFLVSILNVCLSPVAIILPFIVMLEGGDSIGRGGAFYRLFTNSMLGLWILGALMFYAITYIFWNLVIGMPKMWVSPKNK
;
A
#
# COMPACT_ATOMS: atom_id res chain seq x y z
N MET A 1 -9.55 -18.61 14.94
CA MET A 1 -8.17 -18.36 14.48
C MET A 1 -7.94 -18.65 12.98
N GLY A 2 -8.97 -18.87 12.13
CA GLY A 2 -8.77 -19.49 10.80
C GLY A 2 -8.87 -18.63 9.53
N LYS A 3 -9.04 -17.30 9.60
CA LYS A 3 -9.21 -16.45 8.39
C LYS A 3 -8.21 -15.29 8.26
N VAL A 4 -7.77 -14.71 9.38
CA VAL A 4 -6.88 -13.52 9.46
C VAL A 4 -5.39 -13.84 9.20
N GLY A 5 -5.04 -15.09 8.90
CA GLY A 5 -3.67 -15.49 8.57
C GLY A 5 -3.45 -15.79 7.08
N PHE A 6 -4.52 -15.95 6.31
CA PHE A 6 -4.43 -16.32 4.89
C PHE A 6 -4.08 -15.11 4.02
N ASP A 7 -4.72 -13.99 4.30
CA ASP A 7 -4.46 -12.68 3.74
C ASP A 7 -3.06 -12.14 4.06
N PHE A 8 -2.53 -12.43 5.26
CA PHE A 8 -1.15 -12.07 5.58
C PHE A 8 -0.15 -12.84 4.70
N LYS A 9 -0.33 -14.17 4.57
CA LYS A 9 0.50 -14.99 3.66
C LYS A 9 0.33 -14.56 2.20
N ALA A 10 -0.90 -14.24 1.78
CA ALA A 10 -1.16 -13.74 0.44
C ALA A 10 -0.41 -12.43 0.17
N SER A 11 -0.37 -11.50 1.13
CA SER A 11 0.39 -10.26 0.98
C SER A 11 1.89 -10.51 0.76
N PHE A 12 2.49 -11.44 1.51
CA PHE A 12 3.88 -11.83 1.30
C PHE A 12 4.11 -12.49 -0.07
N LEU A 13 3.18 -13.34 -0.52
CA LEU A 13 3.27 -13.96 -1.84
C LEU A 13 3.19 -12.90 -2.96
N PHE A 14 2.17 -12.05 -2.93
CA PHE A 14 1.99 -11.00 -3.94
C PHE A 14 3.16 -10.03 -3.96
N SER A 15 3.62 -9.60 -2.78
CA SER A 15 4.80 -8.75 -2.67
C SER A 15 6.04 -9.41 -3.26
N GLY A 16 6.28 -10.70 -2.99
CA GLY A 16 7.42 -11.43 -3.56
C GLY A 16 7.35 -11.50 -5.08
N VAL A 17 6.17 -11.78 -5.64
CA VAL A 17 5.94 -11.77 -7.09
C VAL A 17 6.20 -10.38 -7.67
N MET A 18 5.75 -9.30 -7.03
CA MET A 18 5.96 -7.94 -7.53
C MET A 18 7.42 -7.48 -7.45
N VAL A 19 8.20 -7.95 -6.46
CA VAL A 19 9.65 -7.71 -6.42
C VAL A 19 10.36 -8.41 -7.58
N LEU A 20 10.02 -9.67 -7.85
CA LEU A 20 10.61 -10.40 -8.97
C LEU A 20 10.20 -9.79 -10.31
N LEU A 21 8.95 -9.34 -10.43
CA LEU A 21 8.46 -8.69 -11.64
C LEU A 21 9.12 -7.32 -11.85
N SER A 22 9.32 -6.53 -10.79
CA SER A 22 10.01 -5.24 -10.93
C SER A 22 11.46 -5.40 -11.36
N GLU A 23 12.16 -6.42 -10.87
CA GLU A 23 13.51 -6.75 -11.32
C GLU A 23 13.52 -7.28 -12.76
N PHE A 24 12.58 -8.17 -13.11
CA PHE A 24 12.42 -8.65 -14.48
C PHE A 24 12.23 -7.49 -15.46
N LEU A 25 11.35 -6.54 -15.14
CA LEU A 25 11.12 -5.37 -15.99
C LEU A 25 12.41 -4.54 -16.18
N LEU A 26 13.21 -4.36 -15.14
CA LEU A 26 14.49 -3.63 -15.24
C LEU A 26 15.55 -4.34 -16.06
N VAL A 27 15.60 -5.66 -16.01
CA VAL A 27 16.60 -6.46 -16.74
C VAL A 27 16.24 -6.59 -18.22
N PHE A 28 14.95 -6.69 -18.54
CA PHE A 28 14.49 -6.98 -19.89
C PHE A 28 14.18 -5.75 -20.74
N PHE A 29 13.82 -4.62 -20.13
CA PHE A 29 13.53 -3.39 -20.87
C PHE A 29 14.69 -2.40 -20.76
N ASP A 30 14.90 -1.65 -21.84
CA ASP A 30 15.85 -0.53 -21.84
C ASP A 30 15.46 0.49 -20.77
N LYS A 31 16.45 1.05 -20.07
CA LYS A 31 16.25 2.07 -19.03
C LYS A 31 15.42 3.24 -19.55
N ASP A 32 15.65 3.68 -20.78
CA ASP A 32 14.93 4.82 -21.35
C ASP A 32 13.45 4.49 -21.58
N ILE A 33 13.13 3.26 -22.01
CA ILE A 33 11.75 2.78 -22.16
C ILE A 33 11.07 2.75 -20.79
N ILE A 34 11.75 2.25 -19.76
CA ILE A 34 11.23 2.18 -18.40
C ILE A 34 10.94 3.58 -17.85
N LEU A 35 11.88 4.51 -18.03
CA LEU A 35 11.74 5.88 -17.53
C LEU A 35 10.58 6.61 -18.19
N ILE A 36 10.42 6.50 -19.52
CA ILE A 36 9.28 7.12 -20.25
C ILE A 36 7.94 6.58 -19.72
N ASN A 37 7.84 5.26 -19.53
CA ASN A 37 6.60 4.66 -19.02
C ASN A 37 6.34 5.06 -17.56
N LEU A 38 7.40 5.15 -16.74
CA LEU A 38 7.28 5.61 -15.36
C LEU A 38 6.87 7.08 -15.30
N GLU A 39 7.42 7.94 -16.15
CA GLU A 39 7.02 9.35 -16.27
C GLU A 39 5.53 9.49 -16.60
N LEU A 40 5.06 8.77 -17.63
CA LEU A 40 3.65 8.74 -18.02
C LEU A 40 2.73 8.32 -16.87
N ILE A 41 3.15 7.34 -16.08
CA ILE A 41 2.42 6.86 -14.90
C ILE A 41 2.38 7.94 -13.81
N LEU A 42 3.52 8.58 -13.54
CA LEU A 42 3.67 9.54 -12.45
C LEU A 42 2.94 10.86 -12.73
N ILE A 43 2.67 11.22 -13.99
CA ILE A 43 1.84 12.38 -14.37
C ILE A 43 0.43 12.31 -13.77
N PHE A 44 -0.11 11.10 -13.53
CA PHE A 44 -1.42 10.92 -12.91
C PHE A 44 -1.41 11.11 -11.39
N LEU A 45 -0.23 11.22 -10.77
CA LEU A 45 -0.11 11.55 -9.36
C LEU A 45 -0.07 13.07 -9.18
N PRO A 46 -0.57 13.60 -8.05
CA PRO A 46 -0.56 15.04 -7.78
C PRO A 46 0.85 15.61 -7.47
N PHE A 47 1.91 14.84 -7.71
CA PHE A 47 3.30 15.19 -7.39
C PHE A 47 4.16 15.06 -8.65
N TYR A 48 4.95 16.09 -8.94
CA TYR A 48 5.92 16.07 -10.03
C TYR A 48 7.20 15.36 -9.56
N ILE A 49 7.68 14.40 -10.35
CA ILE A 49 8.91 13.66 -10.10
C ILE A 49 9.76 13.75 -11.35
N ASP A 50 10.97 14.28 -11.22
CA ASP A 50 11.95 14.25 -12.30
C ASP A 50 12.57 12.84 -12.36
N VAL A 51 12.02 12.01 -13.24
CA VAL A 51 12.40 10.61 -13.40
C VAL A 51 13.83 10.45 -13.92
N SER A 52 14.39 11.48 -14.57
CA SER A 52 15.75 11.46 -15.11
C SER A 52 16.83 11.44 -14.03
N LEU A 53 16.50 11.94 -12.83
CA LEU A 53 17.38 11.97 -11.67
C LEU A 53 17.35 10.68 -10.85
N LEU A 54 16.42 9.76 -11.15
CA LEU A 54 16.28 8.51 -10.41
C LEU A 54 17.40 7.53 -10.74
N ASN A 55 18.01 6.98 -9.70
CA ASN A 55 18.94 5.86 -9.85
C ASN A 55 18.19 4.56 -10.14
N ILE A 56 18.87 3.58 -10.73
CA ILE A 56 18.27 2.28 -11.12
C ILE A 56 17.58 1.57 -9.94
N ILE A 57 18.12 1.74 -8.73
CA ILE A 57 17.61 1.20 -7.47
C ILE A 57 16.27 1.84 -7.10
N GLU A 58 16.13 3.14 -7.32
CA GLU A 58 14.91 3.92 -7.03
C GLU A 58 13.84 3.62 -8.07
N VAL A 59 14.22 3.53 -9.35
CA VAL A 59 13.33 3.10 -10.44
C VAL A 59 12.70 1.73 -10.12
N ARG A 60 13.48 0.77 -9.57
CA ARG A 60 12.94 -0.51 -9.12
C ARG A 60 11.85 -0.38 -8.06
N ALA A 61 12.11 0.42 -7.03
CA ALA A 61 11.19 0.61 -5.93
C ALA A 61 9.89 1.29 -6.42
N TRP A 62 10.01 2.23 -7.36
CA TRP A 62 8.88 2.86 -8.03
C TRP A 62 8.03 1.88 -8.84
N ILE A 63 8.65 1.08 -9.71
CA ILE A 63 7.96 0.02 -10.47
C ILE A 63 7.24 -0.93 -9.50
N TYR A 64 7.93 -1.36 -8.45
CA TYR A 64 7.36 -2.22 -7.42
C TYR A 64 6.13 -1.60 -6.75
N ILE A 65 6.22 -0.35 -6.29
CA ILE A 65 5.09 0.34 -5.65
C ILE A 65 3.91 0.39 -6.62
N PHE A 66 4.15 0.75 -7.88
CA PHE A 66 3.12 0.81 -8.90
C PHE A 66 2.44 -0.55 -9.09
N LEU A 67 3.21 -1.61 -9.28
CA LEU A 67 2.71 -2.96 -9.42
C LEU A 67 1.88 -3.40 -8.21
N MET A 68 2.32 -3.04 -6.99
CA MET A 68 1.58 -3.34 -5.78
C MET A 68 0.25 -2.59 -5.71
N TYR A 69 0.17 -1.33 -6.10
CA TYR A 69 -1.11 -0.59 -6.14
C TYR A 69 -2.06 -1.06 -7.23
N PHE A 70 -1.54 -1.42 -8.40
CA PHE A 70 -2.38 -1.77 -9.56
C PHE A 70 -2.85 -3.22 -9.54
N PHE A 71 -2.03 -4.15 -9.03
CA PHE A 71 -2.35 -5.57 -9.08
C PHE A 71 -2.59 -6.17 -7.69
N SER A 72 -1.65 -5.99 -6.76
CA SER A 72 -1.70 -6.64 -5.45
C SER A 72 -2.81 -6.06 -4.58
N PHE A 73 -2.91 -4.73 -4.50
CA PHE A 73 -3.88 -4.05 -3.64
C PHE A 73 -5.34 -4.38 -4.01
N PRO A 74 -5.80 -4.30 -5.28
CA PRO A 74 -7.16 -4.66 -5.63
C PRO A 74 -7.46 -6.14 -5.31
N THR A 75 -6.50 -7.03 -5.59
CA THR A 75 -6.64 -8.46 -5.31
C THR A 75 -6.74 -8.73 -3.80
N LEU A 76 -5.83 -8.15 -3.01
CA LEU A 76 -5.85 -8.24 -1.55
C LEU A 76 -7.13 -7.64 -0.97
N PHE A 77 -7.60 -6.52 -1.50
CA PHE A 77 -8.85 -5.90 -1.08
C PHE A 77 -10.06 -6.81 -1.30
N LEU A 78 -10.13 -7.50 -2.45
CA LEU A 78 -11.19 -8.48 -2.71
C LEU A 78 -11.11 -9.67 -1.74
N ILE A 79 -9.90 -10.19 -1.49
CA ILE A 79 -9.67 -11.29 -0.54
C ILE A 79 -10.11 -10.87 0.87
N VAL A 80 -9.64 -9.72 1.36
CA VAL A 80 -9.98 -9.19 2.68
C VAL A 80 -11.49 -8.93 2.78
N SER A 81 -12.09 -8.34 1.74
CA SER A 81 -13.54 -8.10 1.68
C SER A 81 -14.36 -9.38 1.79
N TYR A 82 -13.93 -10.43 1.10
CA TYR A 82 -14.56 -11.74 1.17
C TYR A 82 -14.39 -12.37 2.56
N LEU A 83 -13.18 -12.34 3.12
CA LEU A 83 -12.89 -12.93 4.43
C LEU A 83 -13.61 -12.23 5.58
N LEU A 84 -13.79 -10.91 5.48
CA LEU A 84 -14.45 -10.07 6.48
C LEU A 84 -15.90 -9.73 6.14
N TYR A 85 -16.52 -10.44 5.18
CA TYR A 85 -17.89 -10.18 4.76
C TYR A 85 -18.89 -10.22 5.93
N ASP A 86 -18.84 -11.28 6.74
CA ASP A 86 -19.70 -11.47 7.91
C ASP A 86 -19.16 -10.81 9.19
N HIS A 87 -18.04 -10.09 9.11
CA HIS A 87 -17.44 -9.48 10.28
C HIS A 87 -18.36 -8.38 10.83
N LYS A 88 -18.85 -8.58 12.05
CA LYS A 88 -19.65 -7.59 12.77
C LYS A 88 -18.71 -6.55 13.38
N MET A 89 -18.99 -5.28 13.09
CA MET A 89 -18.25 -4.18 13.69
C MET A 89 -18.63 -3.98 15.16
N LEU A 90 -17.68 -3.46 15.95
CA LEU A 90 -17.88 -3.14 17.36
C LEU A 90 -18.97 -2.08 17.52
N ASN A 91 -19.98 -2.40 18.32
CA ASN A 91 -21.15 -1.55 18.54
C ASN A 91 -20.85 -0.50 19.62
N HIS A 92 -20.08 0.54 19.28
CA HIS A 92 -19.75 1.62 20.22
C HIS A 92 -20.90 2.63 20.40
N PRO A 93 -20.94 3.42 21.48
CA PRO A 93 -21.83 4.59 21.58
C PRO A 93 -21.63 5.57 20.42
N ILE A 94 -22.69 6.30 20.03
CA ILE A 94 -22.69 7.24 18.90
C ILE A 94 -21.49 8.22 18.93
N PRO A 95 -21.15 8.88 20.05
CA PRO A 95 -20.01 9.81 20.08
C PRO A 95 -18.68 9.15 19.73
N LYS A 96 -18.46 7.90 20.17
CA LYS A 96 -17.24 7.16 19.86
C LYS A 96 -17.19 6.76 18.38
N ARG A 97 -18.32 6.38 17.76
CA ARG A 97 -18.37 6.09 16.31
C ARG A 97 -18.03 7.33 15.48
N PHE A 98 -18.54 8.48 15.90
CA PHE A 98 -18.25 9.75 15.23
C PHE A 98 -16.76 10.08 15.28
N LEU A 99 -16.15 10.03 16.47
CA LEU A 99 -14.72 10.27 16.65
C LEU A 99 -13.87 9.31 15.81
N VAL A 100 -14.16 8.00 15.87
CA VAL A 100 -13.42 7.00 15.09
C VAL A 100 -13.57 7.25 13.59
N SER A 101 -14.75 7.64 13.11
CA SER A 101 -14.99 7.93 11.69
C SER A 101 -14.17 9.12 11.22
N ILE A 102 -14.14 10.22 11.99
CA ILE A 102 -13.32 11.39 11.67
C ILE A 102 -11.84 11.01 11.62
N LEU A 103 -11.33 10.34 12.65
CA LEU A 103 -9.93 9.93 12.70
C LEU A 103 -9.58 9.02 11.52
N ASN A 104 -10.47 8.10 11.16
CA ASN A 104 -10.25 7.19 10.05
C ASN A 104 -10.24 7.95 8.70
N VAL A 105 -11.17 8.87 8.47
CA VAL A 105 -11.21 9.69 7.24
C VAL A 105 -10.00 10.62 7.12
N CYS A 106 -9.50 11.16 8.23
CA CYS A 106 -8.33 12.05 8.21
C CYS A 106 -7.00 11.29 8.08
N LEU A 107 -6.84 10.16 8.77
CA LEU A 107 -5.55 9.45 8.85
C LEU A 107 -5.38 8.37 7.76
N SER A 108 -6.48 7.76 7.30
CA SER A 108 -6.41 6.68 6.31
C SER A 108 -5.83 7.12 4.97
N PRO A 109 -6.23 8.27 4.38
CA PRO A 109 -5.66 8.70 3.11
C PRO A 109 -4.14 8.87 3.19
N VAL A 110 -3.64 9.45 4.28
CA VAL A 110 -2.20 9.62 4.53
C VAL A 110 -1.50 8.28 4.63
N ALA A 111 -2.07 7.33 5.38
CA ALA A 111 -1.50 5.99 5.53
C ALA A 111 -1.53 5.20 4.21
N ILE A 112 -2.57 5.40 3.39
CA ILE A 112 -2.67 4.81 2.06
C ILE A 112 -1.55 5.35 1.19
N ILE A 113 -1.34 6.66 1.08
CA ILE A 113 -0.30 7.23 0.21
C ILE A 113 1.14 7.13 0.77
N LEU A 114 1.33 6.53 1.95
CA LEU A 114 2.61 6.52 2.67
C LEU A 114 3.80 5.97 1.84
N PRO A 115 3.68 4.91 1.03
CA PRO A 115 4.78 4.47 0.16
C PRO A 115 5.28 5.55 -0.79
N PHE A 116 4.39 6.40 -1.31
CA PHE A 116 4.75 7.51 -2.19
C PHE A 116 5.48 8.60 -1.42
N ILE A 117 4.99 8.97 -0.23
CA ILE A 117 5.66 9.94 0.66
C ILE A 117 7.08 9.47 0.98
N VAL A 118 7.23 8.19 1.33
CA VAL A 118 8.55 7.58 1.61
C VAL A 118 9.47 7.70 0.41
N MET A 119 8.99 7.44 -0.81
CA MET A 119 9.83 7.56 -2.00
C MET A 119 10.17 9.01 -2.37
N LEU A 120 9.28 9.96 -2.08
CA LEU A 120 9.46 11.37 -2.41
C LEU A 120 10.38 12.10 -1.42
N GLU A 121 10.19 11.88 -0.12
CA GLU A 121 10.87 12.65 0.93
C GLU A 121 11.91 11.82 1.72
N GLY A 122 11.94 10.51 1.49
CA GLY A 122 12.78 9.60 2.27
C GLY A 122 14.28 9.72 1.98
N GLY A 123 14.65 10.18 0.78
CA GLY A 123 16.06 10.36 0.38
C GLY A 123 16.79 11.39 1.25
N ASP A 124 16.10 12.50 1.56
CA ASP A 124 16.64 13.62 2.35
C ASP A 124 16.35 13.48 3.85
N SER A 125 15.58 12.48 4.25
CA SER A 125 15.18 12.27 5.63
C SER A 125 16.34 11.78 6.51
N ILE A 126 16.61 12.48 7.62
CA ILE A 126 17.61 12.06 8.61
C ILE A 126 17.00 11.05 9.61
N GLY A 127 17.80 10.09 10.07
CA GLY A 127 17.42 9.16 11.13
C GLY A 127 16.50 8.03 10.64
N ARG A 128 15.40 7.76 11.37
CA ARG A 128 14.53 6.59 11.12
C ARG A 128 13.80 6.66 9.77
N GLY A 129 13.45 7.86 9.29
CA GLY A 129 12.82 8.06 7.98
C GLY A 129 13.74 7.66 6.82
N GLY A 130 14.99 8.15 6.83
CA GLY A 130 15.99 7.75 5.84
C GLY A 130 16.40 6.28 5.94
N ALA A 131 16.41 5.70 7.14
CA ALA A 131 16.62 4.27 7.30
C ALA A 131 15.49 3.45 6.65
N PHE A 132 14.24 3.89 6.79
CA PHE A 132 13.08 3.26 6.16
C PHE A 132 13.16 3.34 4.63
N TYR A 133 13.49 4.53 4.10
CA TYR A 133 13.75 4.73 2.67
C TYR A 133 14.81 3.77 2.14
N ARG A 134 15.99 3.74 2.78
CA ARG A 134 17.11 2.88 2.36
C ARG A 134 16.79 1.39 2.45
N LEU A 135 16.01 0.96 3.45
CA LEU A 135 15.54 -0.42 3.55
C LEU A 135 14.60 -0.77 2.40
N PHE A 136 13.76 0.18 1.99
CA PHE A 136 12.82 0.02 0.90
C PHE A 136 13.52 0.04 -0.47
N THR A 137 14.48 0.94 -0.69
CA THR A 137 15.14 1.10 -2.01
C THR A 137 16.34 0.15 -2.20
N ASN A 138 17.25 0.07 -1.21
CA ASN A 138 18.55 -0.59 -1.40
C ASN A 138 18.54 -2.10 -1.15
N SER A 139 17.44 -2.68 -0.68
CA SER A 139 17.36 -4.11 -0.36
C SER A 139 16.11 -4.74 -0.98
N MET A 140 16.30 -5.75 -1.84
CA MET A 140 15.17 -6.52 -2.37
C MET A 140 14.38 -7.23 -1.28
N LEU A 141 15.10 -7.79 -0.29
CA LEU A 141 14.47 -8.44 0.87
C LEU A 141 13.74 -7.41 1.72
N GLY A 142 14.29 -6.20 1.86
CA GLY A 142 13.63 -5.07 2.52
C GLY A 142 12.35 -4.66 1.79
N LEU A 143 12.42 -4.46 0.47
CA LEU A 143 11.29 -4.14 -0.40
C LEU A 143 10.17 -5.19 -0.32
N TRP A 144 10.55 -6.48 -0.30
CA TRP A 144 9.63 -7.59 -0.16
C TRP A 144 8.94 -7.59 1.21
N ILE A 145 9.69 -7.67 2.31
CA ILE A 145 9.10 -7.79 3.64
C ILE A 145 8.32 -6.52 3.99
N LEU A 146 8.92 -5.35 3.75
CA LEU A 146 8.33 -4.08 4.14
C LEU A 146 7.11 -3.76 3.28
N GLY A 147 7.19 -4.00 1.96
CA GLY A 147 6.04 -3.79 1.10
C GLY A 147 4.92 -4.78 1.36
N ALA A 148 5.20 -6.06 1.70
CA ALA A 148 4.17 -6.99 2.14
C ALA A 148 3.43 -6.49 3.39
N LEU A 149 4.15 -5.99 4.38
CA LEU A 149 3.57 -5.43 5.61
C LEU A 149 2.78 -4.15 5.33
N MET A 150 3.36 -3.23 4.56
CA MET A 150 2.72 -1.96 4.22
C MET A 150 1.44 -2.18 3.43
N PHE A 151 1.47 -2.95 2.34
CA PHE A 151 0.29 -3.16 1.50
C PHE A 151 -0.78 -3.99 2.17
N TYR A 152 -0.41 -4.90 3.08
CA TYR A 152 -1.37 -5.55 3.97
C TYR A 152 -2.08 -4.50 4.84
N ALA A 153 -1.33 -3.62 5.51
CA ALA A 153 -1.91 -2.55 6.34
C ALA A 153 -2.77 -1.59 5.53
N ILE A 154 -2.30 -1.13 4.37
CA ILE A 154 -3.03 -0.25 3.45
C ILE A 154 -4.34 -0.90 3.00
N THR A 155 -4.33 -2.19 2.66
CA THR A 155 -5.54 -2.93 2.28
C THR A 155 -6.56 -2.93 3.42
N TYR A 156 -6.12 -3.20 4.64
CA TYR A 156 -6.99 -3.19 5.83
C TYR A 156 -7.54 -1.80 6.15
N ILE A 157 -6.70 -0.78 6.06
CA ILE A 157 -7.09 0.61 6.28
C ILE A 157 -8.14 1.03 5.26
N PHE A 158 -7.91 0.74 3.97
CA PHE A 158 -8.84 1.04 2.91
C PHE A 158 -10.15 0.24 3.03
N TRP A 159 -10.07 -1.05 3.35
CA TRP A 159 -11.25 -1.87 3.65
C TRP A 159 -12.06 -1.29 4.80
N ASN A 160 -11.39 -0.88 5.88
CA ASN A 160 -12.06 -0.25 7.01
C ASN A 160 -12.70 1.09 6.60
N LEU A 161 -12.07 1.87 5.74
CA LEU A 161 -12.63 3.13 5.26
C LEU A 161 -13.89 2.92 4.39
N VAL A 162 -13.84 1.96 3.45
CA VAL A 162 -14.86 1.77 2.41
C VAL A 162 -16.01 0.87 2.88
N ILE A 163 -15.73 -0.20 3.62
CA ILE A 163 -16.73 -1.22 4.01
C ILE A 163 -16.93 -1.21 5.52
N GLY A 164 -15.84 -1.20 6.28
CA GLY A 164 -15.89 -1.29 7.74
C GLY A 164 -16.65 -0.13 8.39
N MET A 165 -16.33 1.09 7.99
CA MET A 165 -16.90 2.31 8.55
C MET A 165 -18.40 2.43 8.26
N PRO A 166 -18.90 2.23 7.02
CA PRO A 166 -20.34 2.17 6.79
C PRO A 166 -21.05 1.13 7.65
N LYS A 167 -20.46 -0.07 7.82
CA LYS A 167 -21.03 -1.11 8.70
C LYS A 167 -21.12 -0.69 10.17
N MET A 168 -20.27 0.21 10.66
CA MET A 168 -20.40 0.77 12.02
C MET A 168 -21.66 1.64 12.19
N TRP A 169 -22.12 2.27 11.13
CA TRP A 169 -23.26 3.19 11.15
C TRP A 169 -24.60 2.50 10.86
N VAL A 170 -24.57 1.36 10.16
CA VAL A 170 -25.74 0.50 9.98
C VAL A 170 -25.94 -0.28 11.29
N SER A 171 -26.82 0.23 12.16
CA SER A 171 -27.18 -0.40 13.44
C SER A 171 -27.41 -1.91 13.26
N PRO A 172 -26.90 -2.79 14.14
CA PRO A 172 -27.29 -4.18 14.10
C PRO A 172 -28.81 -4.21 14.28
N LYS A 173 -29.54 -4.53 13.20
CA LYS A 173 -30.94 -4.89 13.33
C LYS A 173 -30.96 -6.03 14.34
N ASN A 174 -31.60 -5.80 15.49
CA ASN A 174 -31.91 -6.84 16.45
C ASN A 174 -32.49 -8.01 15.65
N LYS A 175 -31.76 -9.13 15.62
CA LYS A 175 -32.34 -10.44 15.36
C LYS A 175 -32.57 -11.07 16.72
#